data_AF-A0A8T5B912-F1
#
_entry.id   AF-A0A8T5B912-F1
#
_cell.length_a   1.000
_cell.length_b   1.000
_cell.length_c   1.000
_cell.angle_alpha   90.00
_cell.angle_beta   90.00
_cell.angle_gamma   90.00
#
_symmetry.space_group_name_H-M   'P 1'
#
loop_
_entity.id
_entity.type
_entity.pdbx_description
1 polymer ?
#
loop_
_entity_poly.entity_id
_entity_poly.type
_entity_poly.pdbx_seq_one_letter_code
_entity_poly.pdbx_strand_id
1 'polypeptide(L)'
;MELGDKTQLVSIILSARYSSPLMVYIGVISASIILTGCAVFIGRNMFRLIPKRYLRYITSLLFMLFGLVFLINVFFGVNIF
;
A
#
# COMPACT_ATOMS: atom_id res chain seq x y z
N MET A 1 0.69 -12.79 5.07
CA MET A 1 -0.75 -13.12 5.00
C MET A 1 -1.21 -13.36 6.42
N GLU A 2 -1.56 -12.27 7.10
CA GLU A 2 -2.45 -12.34 8.25
C GLU A 2 -3.85 -12.41 7.65
N LEU A 3 -4.48 -13.59 7.69
CA LEU A 3 -5.84 -13.75 7.18
C LEU A 3 -6.76 -12.96 8.13
N GLY A 4 -7.08 -11.72 7.77
CA GLY A 4 -7.73 -10.75 8.67
C GLY A 4 -7.09 -9.36 8.75
N ASP A 5 -6.14 -9.02 7.88
CA ASP A 5 -5.63 -7.64 7.81
C ASP A 5 -6.77 -6.64 7.48
N LYS A 6 -6.67 -5.42 8.00
CA LYS A 6 -7.71 -4.37 7.94
C LYS A 6 -8.21 -4.13 6.51
N THR A 7 -7.33 -4.28 5.53
CA THR A 7 -7.68 -4.18 4.10
C THR A 7 -8.68 -5.25 3.65
N GLN A 8 -8.55 -6.48 4.17
CA GLN A 8 -9.48 -7.58 3.88
C GLN A 8 -10.83 -7.36 4.58
N LEU A 9 -10.84 -6.80 5.80
CA LEU A 9 -12.09 -6.44 6.49
C LEU A 9 -12.85 -5.33 5.75
N VAL A 10 -12.15 -4.28 5.27
CA VAL A 10 -12.77 -3.22 4.46
C VAL A 10 -13.41 -3.79 3.19
N SER A 11 -12.73 -4.75 2.54
CA SER A 11 -13.25 -5.41 1.34
C SER A 11 -14.51 -6.24 1.60
N ILE A 12 -14.55 -6.96 2.74
CA ILE A 12 -15.72 -7.74 3.17
C ILE A 12 -16.89 -6.80 3.53
N ILE A 13 -16.63 -5.70 4.24
CA ILE A 13 -17.65 -4.70 4.59
C ILE A 13 -18.22 -4.05 3.34
N LEU A 14 -17.38 -3.71 2.35
CA LEU A 14 -17.84 -3.19 1.07
C LEU A 14 -18.72 -4.21 0.36
N SER A 15 -18.28 -5.47 0.29
CA SER A 15 -19.01 -6.57 -0.33
C SER A 15 -20.37 -6.81 0.35
N ALA A 16 -20.42 -6.74 1.68
CA ALA A 16 -21.66 -6.90 2.46
C ALA A 16 -22.63 -5.70 2.35
N ARG A 17 -22.13 -4.49 2.05
CA ARG A 17 -22.94 -3.27 1.92
C ARG A 17 -23.68 -3.17 0.59
N TYR A 18 -23.21 -3.84 -0.46
CA TYR A 18 -23.87 -3.87 -1.76
C TYR A 18 -24.64 -5.19 -1.93
N SER A 19 -25.82 -5.12 -2.54
CA SER A 19 -26.72 -6.28 -2.71
C SER A 19 -26.14 -7.44 -3.55
N SER A 20 -24.98 -7.26 -4.18
CA SER A 20 -24.26 -8.26 -4.99
C SER A 20 -22.82 -8.47 -4.48
N PRO A 21 -22.63 -9.19 -3.35
CA PRO A 21 -21.33 -9.35 -2.69
C PRO A 21 -20.25 -9.98 -3.60
N LEU A 22 -20.66 -10.92 -4.47
CA LEU A 22 -19.77 -11.58 -5.43
C LEU A 22 -19.15 -10.60 -6.44
N MET A 23 -19.91 -9.60 -6.89
CA MET A 23 -19.45 -8.65 -7.91
C MET A 23 -18.45 -7.66 -7.32
N VAL A 24 -18.65 -7.25 -6.07
CA VAL A 24 -17.69 -6.40 -5.33
C VAL A 24 -16.41 -7.17 -5.03
N TYR A 25 -16.50 -8.44 -4.61
CA TYR A 25 -15.34 -9.27 -4.34
C TYR A 25 -14.44 -9.43 -5.58
N ILE A 26 -15.04 -9.73 -6.73
CA ILE A 26 -14.33 -9.82 -8.00
C ILE A 26 -13.75 -8.46 -8.39
N GLY A 27 -14.48 -7.36 -8.16
CA GLY A 27 -14.00 -6.00 -8.39
C GLY A 27 -12.76 -5.66 -7.57
N VAL A 28 -12.77 -5.97 -6.26
CA VAL A 28 -11.63 -5.70 -5.37
C VAL A 28 -10.42 -6.55 -5.75
N ILE A 29 -10.61 -7.84 -6.05
CA ILE A 29 -9.50 -8.71 -6.46
C ILE A 29 -8.90 -8.24 -7.78
N SER A 30 -9.72 -7.97 -8.79
CA SER A 30 -9.25 -7.50 -10.08
C SER A 30 -8.53 -6.15 -9.95
N ALA A 31 -9.08 -5.21 -9.18
CA ALA A 31 -8.42 -3.93 -8.89
C ALA A 31 -7.06 -4.11 -8.20
N SER A 32 -6.97 -5.01 -7.22
CA SER A 32 -5.73 -5.27 -6.49
C SER A 32 -4.65 -5.91 -7.38
N ILE A 33 -5.05 -6.83 -8.27
CA ILE A 33 -4.17 -7.43 -9.28
C ILE A 33 -3.67 -6.37 -10.27
N ILE A 34 -4.57 -5.53 -10.79
CA ILE A 34 -4.22 -4.47 -11.74
C ILE A 34 -3.29 -3.45 -11.10
N LEU A 35 -3.61 -2.98 -9.89
CA LEU A 35 -2.80 -2.01 -9.17
C LEU A 35 -1.39 -2.55 -8.92
N THR A 36 -1.29 -3.76 -8.39
CA THR A 36 0.00 -4.41 -8.11
C THR A 36 0.77 -4.71 -9.40
N GLY A 37 0.07 -5.20 -10.43
CA GLY A 37 0.65 -5.48 -11.75
C GLY A 37 1.22 -4.22 -12.41
N CYS A 38 0.46 -3.12 -12.42
CA CYS A 38 0.93 -1.81 -12.89
C CYS A 38 2.13 -1.31 -12.07
N ALA A 39 2.06 -1.39 -10.74
CA ALA A 39 3.16 -0.97 -9.87
C ALA A 39 4.45 -1.76 -10.14
N VAL A 40 4.36 -3.08 -10.31
CA VAL A 40 5.51 -3.94 -10.64
C VAL A 40 6.01 -3.69 -12.05
N PHE A 41 5.13 -3.48 -13.04
CA PHE A 41 5.53 -3.20 -14.42
C PHE A 41 6.30 -1.88 -14.51
N ILE A 42 5.75 -0.81 -13.95
CA ILE A 42 6.37 0.52 -13.90
C ILE A 42 7.66 0.45 -13.08
N GLY A 43 7.60 -0.18 -11.90
CA GLY A 43 8.75 -0.41 -11.03
C GLY A 43 9.87 -1.10 -11.80
N ARG A 44 9.63 -2.28 -12.37
CA ARG A 44 10.66 -3.06 -13.09
C ARG A 44 11.34 -2.25 -14.20
N ASN A 45 10.60 -1.41 -14.92
CA ASN A 45 11.18 -0.55 -15.94
C ASN A 45 12.07 0.55 -15.33
N MET A 46 11.63 1.20 -14.25
CA MET A 46 12.43 2.19 -13.51
C MET A 46 13.67 1.57 -12.83
N PHE A 47 13.53 0.38 -12.25
CA PHE A 47 14.61 -0.36 -11.59
C PHE A 47 15.75 -0.76 -12.55
N ARG A 48 15.49 -0.87 -13.87
CA ARG A 48 16.56 -1.10 -14.86
C ARG A 48 17.46 0.12 -15.08
N LEU A 49 16.93 1.33 -14.87
CA LEU A 49 17.65 2.58 -15.08
C LEU A 49 18.35 3.09 -13.82
N ILE A 50 17.94 2.61 -12.63
CA ILE A 50 18.42 3.12 -11.35
C ILE A 50 19.53 2.20 -10.79
N PRO A 51 20.78 2.68 -10.65
CA PRO A 51 21.84 1.92 -10.00
C PRO A 51 21.47 1.58 -8.55
N LYS A 52 21.75 0.34 -8.12
CA LYS A 52 21.44 -0.18 -6.76
C LYS A 52 21.83 0.76 -5.61
N ARG A 53 22.85 1.60 -5.81
CA ARG A 53 23.34 2.56 -4.82
C ARG A 53 22.33 3.68 -4.52
N TYR A 54 21.66 4.22 -5.54
CA TYR A 54 20.64 5.26 -5.36
C TYR A 54 19.40 4.73 -4.67
N LEU A 55 19.00 3.51 -5.01
CA LEU A 55 17.88 2.81 -4.37
C LEU A 55 18.08 2.67 -2.86
N ARG A 56 19.30 2.32 -2.43
CA ARG A 56 19.62 2.22 -0.99
C ARG A 56 19.50 3.58 -0.30
N TYR A 57 20.03 4.66 -0.89
CA TYR A 57 19.91 6.00 -0.32
C TYR A 57 18.45 6.47 -0.24
N ILE A 58 17.67 6.26 -1.30
CA ILE A 58 16.25 6.65 -1.34
C ILE A 58 15.46 5.90 -0.27
N THR A 59 15.61 4.57 -0.19
CA THR A 59 14.91 3.77 0.82
C THR A 59 15.31 4.16 2.24
N SER A 60 16.60 4.37 2.51
CA SER A 60 17.08 4.81 3.83
C SER A 60 16.53 6.19 4.22
N LEU A 61 16.51 7.14 3.28
CA LEU A 61 15.94 8.48 3.50
C LEU A 61 14.44 8.38 3.77
N LEU A 62 13.71 7.59 2.99
CA LEU A 62 12.27 7.39 3.13
C LEU A 62 11.92 6.79 4.50
N PHE A 63 12.70 5.79 4.93
CA PHE A 63 12.52 5.15 6.24
C PHE A 63 12.79 6.13 7.38
N MET A 64 13.84 6.95 7.26
CA MET A 64 14.15 7.98 8.24
C MET A 64 13.03 9.03 8.33
N LEU A 65 12.49 9.47 7.18
CA LEU A 65 11.36 10.40 7.13
C LEU A 65 10.11 9.80 7.79
N PHE A 66 9.73 8.57 7.44
CA PHE A 66 8.58 7.91 8.06
C PHE A 66 8.74 7.74 9.57
N GLY A 67 9.94 7.35 10.03
CA GLY A 67 10.23 7.25 11.46
C GLY A 67 10.10 8.59 12.18
N LEU A 68 10.56 9.68 11.56
CA LEU A 68 10.50 11.03 12.13
C LEU A 68 9.05 11.54 12.17
N VAL A 69 8.29 11.33 11.10
CA VAL A 69 6.85 11.63 11.05
C VAL A 69 6.10 10.85 12.14
N PHE A 70 6.40 9.56 12.30
CA PHE A 70 5.77 8.72 13.33
C PHE A 70 6.13 9.20 14.74
N LEU A 71 7.40 9.54 14.99
CA LEU A 71 7.84 10.07 16.27
C LEU A 71 7.12 11.39 16.61
N ILE A 72 7.02 12.31 15.64
CA ILE A 72 6.31 13.59 15.81
C ILE A 72 4.82 13.34 16.07
N ASN A 73 4.20 12.46 15.29
CA ASN A 73 2.77 12.12 15.43
C ASN A 73 2.48 11.64 16.87
N VAL A 74 3.33 10.75 17.39
CA VAL A 74 3.22 10.23 18.76
C VAL A 74 3.49 11.30 19.82
N PHE A 75 4.52 12.14 19.66
CA PHE A 75 4.91 13.13 20.68
C PHE A 75 3.99 14.35 20.72
N PHE A 76 3.58 14.86 19.55
CA PHE A 76 2.75 16.07 19.45
C PHE A 76 1.24 15.76 19.37
N GLY A 77 0.85 14.49 19.28
CA GLY A 77 -0.56 14.09 19.13
C GLY A 77 -1.19 14.59 17.83
N VAL A 78 -0.38 14.94 16.83
CA VAL A 78 -0.85 15.44 15.53
C VAL A 78 -1.20 14.24 14.67
N ASN A 79 -2.49 14.03 14.41
CA ASN A 79 -2.98 12.96 13.52
C ASN A 79 -2.72 13.35 12.05
N ILE A 80 -1.50 13.05 11.58
CA ILE A 80 -1.13 13.16 10.15
C ILE A 80 -1.71 12.00 9.32
N PHE A 81 -2.31 10.99 9.97
CA PHE A 81 -3.10 9.91 9.37
C PHE A 81 -4.25 9.53 10.30
#